data_AF-A0A2S5GAP3-F1
#
_entry.id   AF-A0A2S5GAP3-F1
#
_cell.length_a   1.000
_cell.length_b   1.000
_cell.length_c   1.000
_cell.angle_alpha   90.00
_cell.angle_beta   90.00
_cell.angle_gamma   90.00
#
_symmetry.space_group_name_H-M   'P 1'
#
loop_
_entity.id
_entity.type
_entity.pdbx_description
1 polymer ?
#
loop_
_entity_poly.entity_id
_entity_poly.type
_entity_poly.pdbx_seq_one_letter_code
_entity_poly.pdbx_strand_id
1 'polypeptide(L)' 'MTWGMPNRQLKKVVFGLSEATVKKLITRHQERGWIVKSDIKPHGNGVACLMVYPRKGEVS' A
#
# COMPACT_ATOMS: atom_id res chain seq x y z
N MET A 1 -15.37 27.18 11.12
CA MET A 1 -15.54 25.91 10.39
C MET A 1 -14.19 25.21 10.29
N THR A 2 -13.94 24.23 11.15
CA THR A 2 -12.79 23.34 10.99
C THR A 2 -13.21 22.25 10.02
N TRP A 3 -12.61 22.22 8.83
CA TRP A 3 -12.73 21.08 7.92
C TRP A 3 -12.09 19.88 8.64
N GLY A 4 -12.91 19.05 9.29
CA GLY A 4 -12.44 17.80 9.88
C GLY A 4 -11.81 16.98 8.76
N MET A 5 -10.48 16.88 8.73
CA MET A 5 -9.80 16.05 7.75
C MET A 5 -10.43 14.66 7.83
N PRO A 6 -10.88 14.07 6.70
CA PRO A 6 -11.44 12.73 6.73
C PRO A 6 -10.39 11.83 7.37
N ASN A 7 -10.74 11.19 8.49
CA ASN A 7 -9.93 10.15 9.11
C ASN A 7 -9.95 8.89 8.22
N ARG A 8 -9.63 9.03 6.93
CA ARG A 8 -9.63 7.94 5.95
C ARG A 8 -8.21 7.40 5.91
N GLN A 9 -8.07 6.11 6.20
CA GLN A 9 -6.80 5.41 6.08
C GLN A 9 -6.32 5.53 4.62
N LEU A 10 -5.07 5.94 4.41
CA LEU A 10 -4.53 6.04 3.06
C LEU A 10 -4.33 4.63 2.52
N LYS A 11 -4.80 4.39 1.31
CA LYS A 11 -4.67 3.12 0.60
C LYS A 11 -4.02 3.37 -0.74
N LYS A 12 -3.18 2.44 -1.20
CA LYS A 12 -2.64 2.45 -2.56
C LYS A 12 -2.58 1.04 -3.11
N VAL A 13 -2.72 0.93 -4.43
CA VAL A 13 -2.39 -0.28 -5.17
C VAL A 13 -0.96 -0.14 -5.67
N VAL A 14 -0.11 -1.11 -5.35
CA VAL A 14 1.26 -1.19 -5.89
C VAL A 14 1.22 -2.19 -7.03
N PHE A 15 1.54 -1.73 -8.23
CA PHE A 15 1.51 -2.51 -9.45
C PHE A 15 2.91 -2.59 -10.08
N GLY A 16 3.18 -3.67 -10.81
CA GLY A 16 4.36 -3.82 -11.64
C GLY A 16 4.19 -4.96 -12.64
N LEU A 17 4.99 -4.91 -13.70
CA LEU A 17 4.93 -5.90 -14.80
C LEU A 17 5.45 -7.28 -14.39
N SER A 18 6.17 -7.40 -13.28
CA SER A 18 6.66 -8.67 -12.75
C SER A 18 6.63 -8.67 -11.22
N GLU A 19 6.56 -9.86 -10.63
CA GLU A 19 6.64 -10.01 -9.17
C GLU A 19 7.92 -9.43 -8.58
N ALA A 20 9.05 -9.57 -9.27
CA ALA A 20 10.32 -9.05 -8.79
C ALA A 20 10.29 -7.51 -8.65
N THR A 21 9.68 -6.82 -9.61
CA THR A 21 9.50 -5.36 -9.55
C THR A 21 8.55 -4.96 -8.43
N VAL A 22 7.42 -5.66 -8.29
CA VAL A 22 6.44 -5.38 -7.23
C VAL A 22 7.04 -5.61 -5.85
N LYS A 23 7.79 -6.70 -5.63
CA LYS A 23 8.50 -6.96 -4.37
C LYS A 23 9.45 -5.82 -4.00
N LYS A 24 10.24 -5.30 -4.96
CA LYS A 24 11.12 -4.13 -4.73
C LYS A 24 10.35 -2.87 -4.36
N LEU A 25 9.21 -2.61 -5.01
CA LEU A 25 8.36 -1.45 -4.70
C LEU A 25 7.72 -1.58 -3.32
N ILE A 26 7.24 -2.78 -2.96
CA ILE A 26 6.70 -3.07 -1.63
C ILE A 26 7.74 -2.77 -0.55
N THR A 27 8.97 -3.28 -0.69
CA THR A 27 10.04 -3.02 0.29
C THR A 27 10.28 -1.52 0.48
N ARG A 28 10.42 -0.76 -0.62
CA ARG A 28 10.59 0.71 -0.56
C ARG A 28 9.40 1.44 0.07
N HIS A 29 8.19 0.89 -0.04
CA HIS A 29 7.01 1.44 0.61
C HIS A 29 6.94 1.07 2.10
N GLN A 30 7.36 -0.14 2.47
CA GLN A 30 7.48 -0.58 3.86
C GLN A 30 8.50 0.26 4.63
N GLU A 31 9.65 0.59 4.01
CA GLU A 31 10.64 1.53 4.56
C GLU A 31 10.05 2.92 4.88
N ARG A 32 8.97 3.30 4.18
CA ARG A 32 8.25 4.57 4.40
C ARG A 32 7.04 4.40 5.32
N GLY A 33 6.85 3.24 5.94
CA GLY A 33 5.75 2.96 6.86
C GLY A 33 4.46 2.43 6.23
N TRP A 34 4.46 2.02 4.96
CA TRP A 34 3.29 1.37 4.36
C TRP A 34 3.23 -0.12 4.72
N ILE A 35 2.03 -0.65 4.94
CA ILE A 35 1.78 -2.05 5.31
C ILE A 35 1.06 -2.76 4.18
N VAL A 36 1.52 -3.96 3.80
CA VAL A 36 0.83 -4.82 2.83
C VAL A 36 -0.47 -5.35 3.46
N LYS A 37 -1.59 -5.24 2.75
CA LYS A 37 -2.92 -5.69 3.20
C LYS A 37 -3.56 -6.76 2.32
N SER A 38 -2.99 -7.06 1.16
CA SER A 38 -3.43 -8.17 0.33
C SER A 38 -2.23 -8.89 -0.26
N ASP A 39 -2.44 -10.13 -0.68
CA ASP A 39 -1.46 -10.87 -1.47
C ASP A 39 -1.17 -10.17 -2.80
N ILE A 40 0.02 -10.45 -3.34
CA ILE A 40 0.38 -10.08 -4.70
C ILE A 40 -0.38 -11.02 -5.64
N LYS A 41 -1.20 -10.45 -6.53
CA LYS A 41 -2.02 -11.22 -7.47
C LYS A 41 -1.99 -10.63 -8.88
N PRO A 42 -2.31 -11.42 -9.93
CA PRO A 42 -2.47 -10.90 -11.27
C PRO A 42 -3.43 -9.71 -11.32
N HIS A 43 -3.01 -8.65 -12.00
CA HIS A 43 -3.78 -7.42 -12.17
C HIS A 43 -3.45 -6.79 -13.52
N GLY A 44 -4.37 -6.86 -14.48
CA GLY A 44 -4.13 -6.45 -15.86
C GLY A 44 -2.95 -7.23 -16.47
N ASN A 45 -1.98 -6.52 -17.05
CA ASN A 45 -0.80 -7.10 -17.70
C ASN A 45 0.37 -7.40 -16.75
N GLY A 46 0.12 -7.42 -15.45
CA GLY A 46 1.17 -7.63 -14.44
C GLY A 46 0.60 -8.15 -13.14
N VAL A 47 1.22 -7.76 -12.03
CA VAL A 47 0.78 -8.15 -10.69
C VAL A 47 0.63 -6.91 -9.80
N ALA A 48 -0.25 -7.01 -8.80
CA ALA A 48 -0.46 -5.92 -7.86
C ALA A 48 -0.81 -6.40 -6.45
N CYS A 49 -0.59 -5.53 -5.45
CA CYS A 49 -1.08 -5.71 -4.09
C CYS A 49 -1.64 -4.40 -3.52
N LEU A 50 -2.55 -4.51 -2.55
CA LEU A 50 -3.04 -3.39 -1.76
C LEU A 50 -2.07 -3.12 -0.60
N MET A 51 -1.65 -1.86 -0.45
CA MET A 51 -0.95 -1.37 0.74
C MET A 51 -1.72 -0.24 1.40
N VAL A 52 -1.57 -0.10 2.72
CA VAL A 52 -2.18 0.97 3.51
C VAL A 52 -1.13 1.70 4.35
N TYR A 53 -1.37 2.97 4.61
CA TYR A 53 -0.60 3.73 5.59
C TYR A 53 -1.32 3.65 6.94
N PRO A 54 -0.67 3.18 8.01
CA PRO A 54 -1.30 3.04 9.32
C PRO A 54 -1.75 4.41 9.85
N ARG A 55 -2.86 4.42 10.60
CA ARG A 55 -3.26 5.64 11.32
C ARG A 55 -2.36 5.83 12.54
N LYS A 56 -2.26 7.08 13.03
CA LYS A 56 -1.58 7.38 14.29
C LYS A 56 -2.25 6.59 15.42
N GLY A 57 -1.50 5.68 16.05
CA GLY A 57 -2.00 4.78 17.11
C GLY A 57 -2.40 3.38 16.64
N GLU A 58 -2.35 3.11 15.34
CA GLU A 58 -2.61 1.79 14.74
C GLU A 58 -1.26 1.15 14.40
N VAL A 59 -0.44 0.89 15.41
CA VAL A 59 0.80 0.10 15.26
C VAL A 59 0.50 -1.25 15.89
N SER A 60 0.39 -2.29 15.06
CA SER A 60 0.30 -3.69 15.50
C SER A 60 1.66 -4.19 15.98
#